data_AF-A0A067C3A2-F1
#
_entry.id   AF-A0A067C3A2-F1
#
_cell.length_a   1.000
_cell.length_b   1.000
_cell.length_c   1.000
_cell.angle_alpha   90.00
_cell.angle_beta   90.00
_cell.angle_gamma   90.00
#
_symmetry.space_group_name_H-M   'P 1'
#
loop_
_entity.id
_entity.type
_entity.pdbx_description
1 polymer ?
#
loop_
_entity_poly.entity_id
_entity_poly.type
_entity_poly.pdbx_seq_one_letter_code
_entity_poly.pdbx_strand_id
1 'polypeptide(L)'
;MACPGVLMSAQLLPLVTAYQEGVNQDVCILTRLGHDPPDGDLGPVHAVMAPWLDRVDFRFVPQLCPSLVFSYALEYGRVDLVHELVATKTLCIAGGRWTLHYGAWRRCVGKHRHLRQHYMADHRGNVCNSCSYGKTGSETISGAVRHLVVAACLGDHVDLLRFAMEQDVKLYLPTVVATALRGGRLCIVEYFLEQRVVAAFRAHHIGHAVASGSTDLVAFLLNHSTHGMIAEAFEQATIQNQLALLQWLCTTYNEPLYWRIALNIAVANLQHDVIAYFATTLGLHLTPTEATRVQRRHQRNEATDQRRKRKRDAPTSPRD
;
A
#
# COMPACT_ATOMS: atom_id res chain seq x y z
N MET A 1 30.11 -47.08 -6.62
CA MET A 1 28.84 -47.81 -6.82
C MET A 1 27.78 -46.78 -7.19
N ALA A 2 27.39 -46.72 -8.46
CA ALA A 2 26.31 -45.84 -8.91
C ALA A 2 24.96 -46.54 -8.67
N CYS A 3 24.05 -45.93 -7.92
CA CYS A 3 22.70 -46.45 -7.71
C CYS A 3 21.87 -46.28 -9.00
N PRO A 4 21.53 -47.37 -9.74
CA PRO A 4 20.85 -47.26 -11.04
C PRO A 4 19.49 -46.57 -10.95
N GLY A 5 18.84 -46.64 -9.78
CA GLY A 5 17.54 -46.00 -9.52
C GLY A 5 17.55 -44.48 -9.64
N VAL A 6 18.70 -43.81 -9.45
CA VAL A 6 18.80 -42.34 -9.59
C VAL A 6 18.72 -41.94 -11.06
N LEU A 7 19.33 -42.72 -11.96
CA LEU A 7 19.32 -42.47 -13.41
C LEU A 7 18.01 -42.86 -14.10
N MET A 8 17.14 -43.60 -13.42
CA MET A 8 15.82 -43.99 -13.91
C MET A 8 14.69 -43.10 -13.33
N SER A 9 15.02 -42.21 -12.41
CA SER A 9 14.02 -41.31 -11.80
C SER A 9 13.74 -40.12 -12.72
N ALA A 10 12.47 -39.98 -13.12
CA ALA A 10 12.00 -38.86 -13.93
C ALA A 10 12.21 -37.49 -13.27
N GLN A 11 12.39 -37.46 -11.94
CA GLN A 11 12.62 -36.23 -11.17
C GLN A 11 14.11 -35.96 -10.95
N LEU A 12 14.91 -37.00 -10.70
CA LEU A 12 16.34 -36.84 -10.37
C LEU A 12 17.22 -36.80 -11.61
N LEU A 13 16.86 -37.51 -12.69
CA LEU A 13 17.68 -37.53 -13.90
C LEU A 13 17.85 -36.13 -14.51
N PRO A 14 16.81 -35.28 -14.65
CA PRO A 14 16.98 -33.90 -15.12
C PRO A 14 17.91 -33.07 -14.21
N LEU A 15 17.77 -33.20 -12.88
CA LEU A 15 18.60 -32.49 -11.90
C LEU A 15 20.08 -32.90 -12.00
N VAL A 16 20.34 -34.20 -12.15
CA VAL A 16 21.70 -34.74 -12.30
C VAL A 16 22.31 -34.29 -13.63
N THR A 17 21.54 -34.29 -14.72
CA THR A 17 22.03 -33.81 -16.02
C THR A 17 22.23 -32.30 -16.09
N ALA A 18 21.52 -31.54 -15.26
CA ALA A 18 21.65 -30.09 -15.16
C ALA A 18 22.74 -29.65 -14.16
N TYR A 19 23.30 -30.58 -13.38
CA TYR A 19 24.33 -30.26 -12.40
C TYR A 19 25.61 -29.77 -13.08
N GLN A 20 26.01 -28.55 -12.73
CA GLN A 20 27.28 -27.96 -13.10
C GLN A 20 28.02 -27.60 -11.81
N GLU A 21 29.29 -27.99 -11.70
CA GLU A 21 30.09 -27.74 -10.51
C GLU A 21 30.19 -26.22 -10.26
N GLY A 22 29.80 -25.79 -9.06
CA GLY A 22 29.74 -24.37 -8.69
C GLY A 22 28.47 -23.62 -9.11
N VAL A 23 27.53 -24.26 -9.81
CA VAL A 23 26.26 -23.63 -10.22
C VAL A 23 25.11 -24.10 -9.33
N ASN A 24 24.52 -23.17 -8.58
CA ASN A 24 23.33 -23.45 -7.79
C ASN A 24 22.08 -23.32 -8.67
N GLN A 25 21.43 -24.46 -8.94
CA GLN A 25 20.25 -24.51 -9.82
C GLN A 25 19.08 -23.66 -9.28
N ASP A 26 18.91 -23.58 -7.97
CA ASP A 26 17.87 -22.73 -7.36
C ASP A 26 18.16 -21.25 -7.64
N VAL A 27 19.43 -20.83 -7.52
CA VAL A 27 19.87 -19.47 -7.84
C VAL A 27 19.62 -19.17 -9.31
N CYS A 28 19.87 -20.11 -10.22
CA CYS A 28 19.53 -19.94 -11.64
C CYS A 28 18.03 -19.76 -11.87
N ILE A 29 17.17 -20.53 -11.20
CA ILE A 29 15.71 -20.41 -11.30
C ILE A 29 15.25 -19.05 -10.77
N LEU A 30 15.66 -18.68 -9.56
CA LEU A 30 15.34 -17.41 -8.92
C LEU A 30 15.83 -16.22 -9.75
N THR A 31 17.02 -16.33 -10.35
CA THR A 31 17.56 -15.31 -11.24
C THR A 31 16.69 -15.16 -12.48
N ARG A 32 16.28 -16.27 -13.14
CA ARG A 32 15.42 -16.20 -14.33
C ARG A 32 14.05 -15.60 -14.02
N LEU A 33 13.44 -15.97 -12.90
CA LEU A 33 12.14 -15.45 -12.47
C LEU A 33 12.23 -13.97 -12.10
N GLY A 34 13.30 -13.56 -11.40
CA GLY A 34 13.46 -12.20 -10.91
C GLY A 34 14.07 -11.21 -11.91
N HIS A 35 14.66 -11.65 -13.01
CA HIS A 35 15.31 -10.74 -13.96
C HIS A 35 14.31 -9.93 -14.82
N ASP A 36 13.07 -10.37 -14.95
CA ASP A 36 12.02 -9.63 -15.67
C ASP A 36 10.60 -9.99 -15.20
N PRO A 37 10.25 -9.73 -13.93
CA PRO A 37 8.92 -10.02 -13.43
C PRO A 37 7.88 -9.21 -14.21
N PRO A 38 6.81 -9.84 -14.74
CA PRO A 38 5.73 -9.12 -15.42
C PRO A 38 5.12 -8.10 -14.45
N ASP A 39 5.04 -6.84 -14.88
CA ASP A 39 4.56 -5.70 -14.08
C ASP A 39 5.29 -5.44 -12.75
N GLY A 40 6.45 -6.08 -12.55
CA GLY A 40 7.19 -6.03 -11.29
C GLY A 40 6.58 -6.88 -10.18
N ASP A 41 5.64 -7.79 -10.49
CA ASP A 41 5.04 -8.70 -9.51
C ASP A 41 6.05 -9.75 -9.04
N LEU A 42 6.29 -9.78 -7.73
CA LEU A 42 7.20 -10.71 -7.10
C LEU A 42 6.49 -11.94 -6.53
N GLY A 43 5.16 -12.09 -6.68
CA GLY A 43 4.40 -13.25 -6.21
C GLY A 43 4.98 -14.61 -6.65
N PRO A 44 5.25 -14.83 -7.95
CA PRO A 44 5.89 -16.07 -8.42
C PRO A 44 7.31 -16.26 -7.88
N VAL A 45 8.06 -15.16 -7.70
CA VAL A 45 9.39 -15.22 -7.10
C VAL A 45 9.30 -15.62 -5.62
N HIS A 46 8.35 -15.06 -4.88
CA HIS A 46 8.13 -15.32 -3.46
C HIS A 46 7.79 -16.79 -3.18
N ALA A 47 6.93 -17.39 -4.01
CA ALA A 47 6.57 -18.79 -3.89
C ALA A 47 7.78 -19.74 -3.94
N VAL A 48 8.87 -19.34 -4.61
CA VAL A 48 10.13 -20.10 -4.69
C VAL A 48 11.15 -19.60 -3.66
N MET A 49 11.26 -18.29 -3.49
CA MET A 49 12.31 -17.65 -2.69
C MET A 49 12.10 -17.84 -1.19
N ALA A 50 10.86 -17.79 -0.70
CA ALA A 50 10.57 -18.00 0.72
C ALA A 50 11.00 -19.39 1.23
N PRO A 51 10.52 -20.52 0.68
CA PRO A 51 10.94 -21.85 1.14
C PRO A 51 12.42 -22.13 0.84
N TRP A 52 12.98 -21.49 -0.19
CA TRP A 52 14.41 -21.58 -0.47
C TRP A 52 15.24 -20.92 0.63
N LEU A 53 14.90 -19.70 1.05
CA LEU A 53 15.55 -19.00 2.17
C LEU A 53 15.44 -19.81 3.46
N ASP A 54 14.31 -20.44 3.74
CA ASP A 54 14.14 -21.28 4.93
C ASP A 54 15.10 -22.50 4.94
N ARG A 55 15.45 -23.01 3.75
CA ARG A 55 16.34 -24.16 3.58
C ARG A 55 17.83 -23.79 3.61
N VAL A 56 18.20 -22.72 2.90
CA VAL A 56 19.62 -22.39 2.65
C VAL A 56 20.13 -21.20 3.46
N ASP A 57 19.22 -20.48 4.11
CA ASP A 57 19.48 -19.21 4.80
C ASP A 57 20.11 -18.18 3.84
N PHE A 58 20.97 -17.29 4.32
CA PHE A 58 21.61 -16.26 3.49
C PHE A 58 22.79 -16.74 2.63
N ARG A 59 23.21 -18.01 2.75
CA ARG A 59 24.46 -18.54 2.15
C ARG A 59 24.64 -18.26 0.66
N PHE A 60 23.55 -18.28 -0.10
CA PHE A 60 23.57 -18.09 -1.55
C PHE A 60 22.96 -16.77 -2.00
N VAL A 61 22.48 -15.93 -1.08
CA VAL A 61 21.92 -14.60 -1.39
C VAL A 61 22.91 -13.71 -2.15
N PRO A 62 24.23 -13.69 -1.84
CA PRO A 62 25.20 -12.91 -2.61
C PRO A 62 25.32 -13.30 -4.10
N GLN A 63 24.83 -14.48 -4.50
CA GLN A 63 24.82 -14.93 -5.90
C GLN A 63 23.62 -14.39 -6.69
N LEU A 64 22.59 -13.89 -6.00
CA LEU A 64 21.40 -13.33 -6.63
C LEU A 64 21.63 -11.86 -7.05
N CYS A 65 20.76 -11.39 -7.94
CA CYS A 65 20.74 -9.98 -8.32
C CYS A 65 20.42 -9.10 -7.09
N PRO A 66 21.29 -8.14 -6.70
CA PRO A 66 21.04 -7.26 -5.55
C PRO A 66 19.74 -6.47 -5.66
N SER A 67 19.39 -6.03 -6.87
CA SER A 67 18.14 -5.30 -7.13
C SER A 67 16.90 -6.13 -6.83
N LEU A 68 16.94 -7.44 -7.15
CA LEU A 68 15.87 -8.37 -6.83
C LEU A 68 15.77 -8.56 -5.32
N VAL A 69 16.88 -8.92 -4.68
CA VAL A 69 16.92 -9.21 -3.24
C VAL A 69 16.43 -8.00 -2.44
N PHE A 70 16.89 -6.80 -2.80
CA PHE A 70 16.48 -5.59 -2.12
C PHE A 70 15.00 -5.25 -2.36
N SER A 71 14.50 -5.35 -3.61
CA SER A 71 13.08 -5.13 -3.86
C SER A 71 12.19 -6.15 -3.17
N TYR A 72 12.61 -7.42 -3.12
CA TYR A 72 11.92 -8.49 -2.42
C TYR A 72 11.88 -8.23 -0.91
N ALA A 73 13.00 -7.76 -0.34
CA ALA A 73 13.07 -7.38 1.06
C ALA A 73 12.07 -6.27 1.42
N LEU A 74 11.87 -5.30 0.54
CA LEU A 74 10.90 -4.21 0.74
C LEU A 74 9.45 -4.64 0.53
N GLU A 75 9.17 -5.46 -0.49
CA GLU A 75 7.80 -5.90 -0.80
C GLU A 75 7.25 -6.84 0.30
N TYR A 76 8.10 -7.73 0.83
CA TYR A 76 7.72 -8.74 1.83
C TYR A 76 8.24 -8.46 3.24
N GLY A 77 8.80 -7.29 3.50
CA GLY A 77 9.20 -6.88 4.85
C GLY A 77 10.35 -7.69 5.45
N ARG A 78 11.18 -8.32 4.60
CA ARG A 78 12.30 -9.17 5.03
C ARG A 78 13.51 -8.33 5.44
N VAL A 79 13.46 -7.80 6.66
CA VAL A 79 14.53 -6.95 7.24
C VAL A 79 15.83 -7.70 7.44
N ASP A 80 15.75 -9.00 7.67
CA ASP A 80 16.88 -9.93 7.68
C ASP A 80 17.71 -9.86 6.38
N LEU A 81 17.05 -9.83 5.22
CA LEU A 81 17.73 -9.62 3.93
C LEU A 81 18.31 -8.21 3.80
N VAL A 82 17.67 -7.20 4.39
CA VAL A 82 18.24 -5.84 4.41
C VAL A 82 19.53 -5.82 5.23
N HIS A 83 19.55 -6.45 6.40
CA HIS A 83 20.74 -6.60 7.22
C HIS A 83 21.86 -7.35 6.50
N GLU A 84 21.53 -8.44 5.80
CA GLU A 84 22.51 -9.20 5.00
C GLU A 84 23.11 -8.34 3.88
N LEU A 85 22.29 -7.56 3.18
CA LEU A 85 22.77 -6.64 2.15
C LEU A 85 23.70 -5.56 2.74
N VAL A 86 23.41 -5.09 3.95
CA VAL A 86 24.28 -4.14 4.68
C VAL A 86 25.58 -4.80 5.12
N ALA A 87 25.52 -6.02 5.69
CA ALA A 87 26.67 -6.77 6.17
C ALA A 87 27.66 -7.09 5.03
N THR A 88 27.13 -7.44 3.85
CA THR A 88 27.91 -7.72 2.64
C THR A 88 28.40 -6.46 1.92
N LYS A 89 28.06 -5.26 2.41
CA LYS A 89 28.33 -3.95 1.77
C LYS A 89 27.71 -3.81 0.38
N THR A 90 26.72 -4.64 0.07
CA THR A 90 25.91 -4.52 -1.16
C THR A 90 24.96 -3.32 -1.06
N LEU A 91 24.46 -3.04 0.16
CA LEU A 91 23.65 -1.88 0.49
C LEU A 91 24.39 -1.04 1.53
N CYS A 92 24.58 0.24 1.25
CA CYS A 92 25.10 1.21 2.23
C CYS A 92 24.01 2.22 2.55
N ILE A 93 23.84 2.55 3.83
CA ILE A 93 22.89 3.56 4.30
C ILE A 93 23.68 4.64 5.03
N ALA A 94 23.65 5.87 4.53
CA ALA A 94 24.36 7.00 5.09
C ALA A 94 23.69 8.33 4.72
N GLY A 95 23.61 9.25 5.68
CA GLY A 95 23.14 10.62 5.45
C GLY A 95 21.70 10.72 4.90
N GLY A 96 20.79 9.87 5.39
CA GLY A 96 19.39 9.83 4.94
C GLY A 96 19.20 9.25 3.52
N ARG A 97 20.25 8.68 2.94
CA ARG A 97 20.23 8.01 1.65
C ARG A 97 20.74 6.59 1.77
N TRP A 98 20.26 5.74 0.88
CA TRP A 98 20.79 4.40 0.67
C TRP A 98 21.41 4.31 -0.72
N THR A 99 22.43 3.49 -0.86
CA THR A 99 23.11 3.19 -2.12
C THR A 99 23.24 1.69 -2.27
N LEU A 100 22.68 1.14 -3.34
CA LEU A 100 22.74 -0.27 -3.66
C LEU A 100 23.76 -0.49 -4.80
N HIS A 101 24.70 -1.39 -4.57
CA HIS A 101 25.70 -1.84 -5.53
C HIS A 101 25.16 -3.03 -6.31
N TYR A 102 24.90 -2.86 -7.61
CA TYR A 102 24.39 -3.95 -8.46
C TYR A 102 25.46 -4.55 -9.39
N GLY A 103 26.63 -3.93 -9.52
CA GLY A 103 27.77 -4.46 -10.28
C GLY A 103 27.40 -4.85 -11.71
N ALA A 104 27.60 -6.13 -12.05
CA ALA A 104 27.30 -6.69 -13.37
C ALA A 104 25.79 -6.75 -13.71
N TRP A 105 24.89 -6.61 -12.73
CA TRP A 105 23.44 -6.78 -12.88
C TRP A 105 22.71 -5.54 -13.45
N ARG A 106 23.34 -4.82 -14.39
CA ARG A 106 22.84 -3.56 -14.97
C ARG A 106 21.45 -3.67 -15.60
N ARG A 107 21.10 -4.84 -16.13
CA ARG A 107 19.83 -5.08 -16.83
C ARG A 107 18.62 -5.23 -15.89
N CYS A 108 18.85 -5.56 -14.62
CA CYS A 108 17.78 -5.70 -13.62
C CYS A 108 17.38 -4.35 -12.99
N VAL A 109 18.21 -3.32 -13.17
CA VAL A 109 17.98 -1.99 -12.57
C VAL A 109 16.72 -1.37 -13.17
N GLY A 110 15.78 -0.99 -12.31
CA GLY A 110 14.52 -0.34 -12.72
C GLY A 110 13.42 -1.29 -13.20
N LYS A 111 13.65 -2.61 -13.19
CA LYS A 111 12.63 -3.63 -13.50
C LYS A 111 11.75 -3.97 -12.32
N HIS A 112 12.29 -3.86 -11.11
CA HIS A 112 11.55 -4.12 -9.89
C HIS A 112 10.78 -2.89 -9.43
N ARG A 113 9.54 -3.07 -8.96
CA ARG A 113 8.63 -2.00 -8.52
C ARG A 113 9.31 -0.99 -7.60
N HIS A 114 9.92 -1.47 -6.52
CA HIS A 114 10.60 -0.61 -5.55
C HIS A 114 11.82 0.11 -6.11
N LEU A 115 12.41 -0.34 -7.21
CA LEU A 115 13.60 0.26 -7.85
C LEU A 115 13.31 0.97 -9.17
N ARG A 116 12.04 0.97 -9.62
CA ARG A 116 11.60 1.64 -10.85
C ARG A 116 11.35 3.13 -10.61
N GLN A 117 10.69 3.46 -9.51
CA GLN A 117 10.37 4.84 -9.14
C GLN A 117 10.54 5.03 -7.63
N HIS A 118 11.00 6.22 -7.24
CA HIS A 118 10.85 6.64 -5.85
C HIS A 118 9.39 7.00 -5.61
N TYR A 119 8.80 6.37 -4.61
CA TYR A 119 7.50 6.80 -4.09
C TYR A 119 7.71 7.63 -2.82
N MET A 120 7.08 8.79 -2.77
CA MET A 120 7.03 9.67 -1.60
C MET A 120 5.59 9.80 -1.14
N ALA A 121 5.39 10.07 0.14
CA ALA A 121 4.09 10.50 0.64
C ALA A 121 4.03 12.03 0.76
N ASP A 122 2.90 12.63 0.36
CA ASP A 122 2.62 14.03 0.66
C ASP A 122 2.27 14.23 2.15
N HIS A 123 2.03 15.48 2.57
CA HIS A 123 1.64 15.79 3.95
C HIS A 123 0.30 15.16 4.37
N ARG A 124 -0.48 14.60 3.43
CA ARG A 124 -1.76 13.91 3.68
C ARG A 124 -1.64 12.39 3.61
N GLY A 125 -0.43 11.85 3.42
CA GLY A 125 -0.18 10.42 3.29
C GLY A 125 -0.52 9.85 1.91
N ASN A 126 -0.78 10.68 0.89
CA ASN A 126 -0.94 10.19 -0.48
C ASN A 126 0.42 9.79 -1.04
N VAL A 127 0.54 8.55 -1.48
CA VAL A 127 1.75 8.05 -2.13
C VAL A 127 1.78 8.51 -3.59
N CYS A 128 2.82 9.26 -3.95
CA CYS A 128 3.06 9.81 -5.27
C CYS A 128 4.39 9.31 -5.85
N ASN A 129 4.44 9.11 -7.16
CA ASN A 129 5.64 8.71 -7.87
C ASN A 129 6.49 9.98 -8.11
N SER A 130 7.62 10.10 -7.41
CA SER A 130 8.29 11.40 -7.23
C SER A 130 9.49 11.65 -8.15
N CYS A 131 10.07 10.62 -8.79
CA CYS A 131 11.07 10.67 -9.89
C CYS A 131 11.81 9.33 -10.03
N SER A 132 12.54 9.18 -11.14
CA SER A 132 13.51 8.10 -11.35
C SER A 132 14.69 8.20 -10.37
N TYR A 133 15.24 7.04 -10.01
CA TYR A 133 16.40 6.92 -9.14
C TYR A 133 17.64 7.65 -9.67
N GLY A 134 18.41 8.27 -8.76
CA GLY A 134 19.69 8.87 -9.10
C GLY A 134 20.75 7.78 -9.31
N LYS A 135 21.13 7.52 -10.57
CA LYS A 135 22.29 6.67 -10.90
C LYS A 135 23.57 7.41 -10.49
N THR A 136 24.20 6.97 -9.40
CA THR A 136 25.43 7.56 -8.87
C THR A 136 26.65 6.78 -9.38
N GLY A 137 26.85 6.81 -10.70
CA GLY A 137 27.91 6.05 -11.37
C GLY A 137 27.40 4.86 -12.19
N SER A 138 28.31 4.02 -12.66
CA SER A 138 27.99 2.97 -13.63
C SER A 138 27.45 1.67 -12.98
N GLU A 139 27.59 1.51 -11.67
CA GLU A 139 27.29 0.25 -10.95
C GLU A 139 26.45 0.40 -9.67
N THR A 140 25.97 1.62 -9.39
CA THR A 140 25.19 1.89 -8.19
C THR A 140 23.89 2.63 -8.49
N ILE A 141 22.91 2.42 -7.63
CA ILE A 141 21.63 3.13 -7.62
C ILE A 141 21.43 3.69 -6.22
N SER A 142 21.06 4.97 -6.13
CA SER A 142 20.88 5.64 -4.84
C SER A 142 19.44 6.08 -4.64
N GLY A 143 18.99 6.00 -3.39
CA GLY A 143 17.67 6.43 -2.97
C GLY A 143 17.64 7.10 -1.62
N ALA A 144 16.48 7.67 -1.27
CA ALA A 144 16.27 8.26 0.05
C ALA A 144 15.71 7.21 1.02
N VAL A 145 16.13 7.24 2.29
CA VAL A 145 15.65 6.34 3.36
C VAL A 145 14.14 6.43 3.56
N ARG A 146 13.53 7.60 3.30
CA ARG A 146 12.06 7.77 3.28
C ARG A 146 11.33 6.78 2.36
N HIS A 147 12.01 6.25 1.32
CA HIS A 147 11.42 5.22 0.46
C HIS A 147 11.16 3.92 1.24
N LEU A 148 12.07 3.55 2.15
CA LEU A 148 11.94 2.34 2.98
C LEU A 148 10.74 2.46 3.92
N VAL A 149 10.54 3.66 4.49
CA VAL A 149 9.39 3.98 5.34
C VAL A 149 8.08 3.83 4.57
N VAL A 150 8.00 4.40 3.36
CA VAL A 150 6.79 4.27 2.52
C VAL A 150 6.57 2.81 2.12
N ALA A 151 7.62 2.07 1.75
CA ALA A 151 7.51 0.64 1.44
C ALA A 151 6.98 -0.17 2.63
N ALA A 152 7.50 0.09 3.84
CA ALA A 152 6.99 -0.52 5.06
C ALA A 152 5.51 -0.20 5.28
N CYS A 153 5.10 1.07 5.12
CA CYS A 153 3.70 1.48 5.18
C CYS A 153 2.84 0.96 4.01
N LEU A 154 3.41 0.45 2.93
CA LEU A 154 2.63 -0.19 1.86
C LEU A 154 2.47 -1.69 2.10
N GLY A 155 3.41 -2.32 2.79
CA GLY A 155 3.36 -3.75 3.11
C GLY A 155 2.85 -4.09 4.51
N ASP A 156 2.60 -3.09 5.37
CA ASP A 156 2.32 -3.25 6.81
C ASP A 156 3.47 -3.92 7.59
N HIS A 157 4.71 -3.62 7.18
CA HIS A 157 5.92 -4.25 7.70
C HIS A 157 6.53 -3.48 8.89
N VAL A 158 6.12 -3.82 10.11
CA VAL A 158 6.56 -3.12 11.35
C VAL A 158 8.08 -3.14 11.55
N ASP A 159 8.73 -4.29 11.31
CA ASP A 159 10.18 -4.40 11.50
C ASP A 159 10.95 -3.55 10.49
N LEU A 160 10.47 -3.48 9.25
CA LEU A 160 11.10 -2.67 8.20
C LEU A 160 10.94 -1.18 8.51
N LEU A 161 9.78 -0.79 9.04
CA LEU A 161 9.55 0.56 9.51
C LEU A 161 10.50 0.92 10.65
N ARG A 162 10.65 0.04 11.65
CA ARG A 162 11.57 0.23 12.77
C ARG A 162 13.01 0.41 12.28
N PHE A 163 13.48 -0.50 11.43
CA PHE A 163 14.79 -0.41 10.81
C PHE A 163 14.98 0.95 10.12
N ALA A 164 14.02 1.39 9.30
CA ALA A 164 14.12 2.65 8.59
C ALA A 164 14.13 3.88 9.52
N MET A 165 13.39 3.82 10.64
CA MET A 165 13.36 4.88 11.65
C MET A 165 14.69 5.04 12.40
N GLU A 166 15.41 3.94 12.63
CA GLU A 166 16.73 3.97 13.25
C GLU A 166 17.80 4.62 12.36
N GLN A 167 17.63 4.55 11.04
CA GLN A 167 18.61 5.08 10.07
C GLN A 167 18.49 6.59 9.82
N ASP A 168 17.35 7.22 10.11
CA ASP A 168 17.14 8.65 9.86
C ASP A 168 16.31 9.34 10.95
N VAL A 169 17.01 10.05 11.83
CA VAL A 169 16.42 10.84 12.94
C VAL A 169 15.56 12.00 12.41
N LYS A 170 15.67 12.39 11.13
CA LYS A 170 14.93 13.53 10.54
C LYS A 170 13.61 13.14 9.87
N LEU A 171 13.13 11.91 10.05
CA LEU A 171 11.84 11.51 9.49
C LEU A 171 10.69 12.37 10.01
N TYR A 172 9.90 12.93 9.09
CA TYR A 172 8.72 13.71 9.43
C TYR A 172 7.58 12.76 9.83
N LEU A 173 7.53 12.45 11.12
CA LEU A 173 6.62 11.48 11.71
C LEU A 173 5.13 11.69 11.34
N PRO A 174 4.57 12.92 11.27
CA PRO A 174 3.17 13.10 10.90
C PRO A 174 2.83 12.57 9.49
N THR A 175 3.74 12.69 8.51
CA THR A 175 3.52 12.11 7.18
C THR A 175 3.55 10.59 7.22
N VAL A 176 4.41 9.99 8.04
CA VAL A 176 4.48 8.53 8.19
C VAL A 176 3.17 8.00 8.79
N VAL A 177 2.69 8.63 9.85
CA VAL A 177 1.39 8.30 10.48
C VAL A 177 0.25 8.43 9.48
N ALA A 178 0.18 9.54 8.74
CA ALA A 178 -0.84 9.74 7.71
C ALA A 178 -0.79 8.67 6.60
N THR A 179 0.42 8.25 6.20
CA THR A 179 0.62 7.21 5.18
C THR A 179 0.14 5.85 5.67
N ALA A 180 0.49 5.46 6.90
CA ALA A 180 0.03 4.21 7.50
C ALA A 180 -1.49 4.17 7.65
N LEU A 181 -2.08 5.26 8.17
CA LEU A 181 -3.53 5.40 8.33
C LEU A 181 -4.27 5.31 7.00
N ARG A 182 -3.80 6.04 5.98
CA ARG A 182 -4.41 6.03 4.65
C ARG A 182 -4.20 4.70 3.92
N GLY A 183 -3.12 3.99 4.22
CA GLY A 183 -2.84 2.66 3.70
C GLY A 183 -3.63 1.54 4.40
N GLY A 184 -4.39 1.83 5.46
CA GLY A 184 -5.15 0.80 6.19
C GLY A 184 -4.26 -0.13 7.01
N ARG A 185 -3.07 0.32 7.41
CA ARG A 185 -2.00 -0.48 8.00
C ARG A 185 -2.15 -0.62 9.52
N LEU A 186 -2.94 -1.60 9.95
CA LEU A 186 -3.29 -1.77 11.36
C LEU A 186 -2.07 -2.09 12.22
N CYS A 187 -1.20 -3.01 11.79
CA CYS A 187 -0.05 -3.44 12.59
C CYS A 187 0.92 -2.27 12.87
N ILE A 188 1.18 -1.43 11.85
CA ILE A 188 1.99 -0.23 12.02
C ILE A 188 1.32 0.80 12.94
N VAL A 189 0.00 0.97 12.83
CA VAL A 189 -0.75 1.94 13.64
C VAL A 189 -0.79 1.52 15.12
N GLU A 190 -0.94 0.23 15.39
CA GLU A 190 -0.80 -0.37 16.72
C GLU A 190 0.60 -0.10 17.29
N TYR A 191 1.63 -0.42 16.51
CA TYR A 191 3.03 -0.15 16.87
C TYR A 191 3.27 1.32 17.26
N PHE A 192 2.64 2.28 16.57
CA PHE A 192 2.79 3.70 16.92
C PHE A 192 2.24 4.06 18.29
N LEU A 193 1.15 3.43 18.75
CA LEU A 193 0.63 3.64 20.09
C LEU A 193 1.47 2.92 21.13
N GLU A 194 1.81 1.65 20.89
CA GLU A 194 2.57 0.83 21.83
C GLU A 194 3.94 1.45 22.15
N GLN A 195 4.64 1.93 21.13
CA GLN A 195 5.95 2.55 21.27
C GLN A 195 5.87 4.05 21.62
N ARG A 196 4.66 4.58 21.88
CA ARG A 196 4.41 6.00 22.18
C ARG A 196 5.00 6.97 21.14
N VAL A 197 5.09 6.52 19.89
CA VAL A 197 5.45 7.35 18.74
C VAL A 197 4.37 8.43 18.55
N VAL A 198 3.11 8.05 18.75
CA VAL A 198 1.97 8.97 18.87
C VAL A 198 1.37 8.84 20.26
N ALA A 199 1.20 9.96 20.96
CA ALA A 199 0.61 9.95 22.30
C ALA A 199 -0.88 9.61 22.31
N ALA A 200 -1.62 10.10 21.32
CA ALA A 200 -3.03 9.78 21.09
C ALA A 200 -3.44 10.15 19.66
N PHE A 201 -4.34 9.37 19.09
CA PHE A 201 -5.02 9.75 17.84
C PHE A 201 -6.06 10.85 18.10
N ARG A 202 -6.45 11.52 17.02
CA ARG A 202 -7.30 12.73 17.03
C ARG A 202 -8.25 12.68 15.84
N ALA A 203 -9.27 13.54 15.81
CA ALA A 203 -10.27 13.61 14.74
C ALA A 203 -9.66 13.55 13.34
N HIS A 204 -8.69 14.40 12.98
CA HIS A 204 -8.10 14.37 11.63
C HIS A 204 -7.46 13.02 11.22
N HIS A 205 -7.01 12.20 12.17
CA HIS A 205 -6.47 10.87 11.88
C HIS A 205 -7.55 9.89 11.40
N ILE A 206 -8.79 10.01 11.90
CA ILE A 206 -9.89 9.12 11.52
C ILE A 206 -10.25 9.31 10.05
N GLY A 207 -10.14 10.54 9.52
CA GLY A 207 -10.39 10.79 8.09
C GLY A 207 -9.41 10.05 7.18
N HIS A 208 -8.15 9.90 7.59
CA HIS A 208 -7.16 9.08 6.87
C HIS A 208 -7.53 7.60 6.92
N ALA A 209 -7.92 7.09 8.10
CA ALA A 209 -8.34 5.69 8.25
C ALA A 209 -9.62 5.38 7.46
N VAL A 210 -10.62 6.26 7.49
CA VAL A 210 -11.83 6.13 6.66
C VAL A 210 -11.45 6.13 5.17
N ALA A 211 -10.54 7.01 4.74
CA ALA A 211 -10.05 7.04 3.37
C ALA A 211 -9.32 5.76 2.92
N SER A 212 -8.84 4.94 3.85
CA SER A 212 -8.26 3.63 3.52
C SER A 212 -9.31 2.58 3.17
N GLY A 213 -10.57 2.76 3.62
CA GLY A 213 -11.62 1.74 3.53
C GLY A 213 -11.47 0.57 4.52
N SER A 214 -10.43 0.56 5.36
CA SER A 214 -10.21 -0.48 6.38
C SER A 214 -11.13 -0.26 7.58
N THR A 215 -12.19 -1.07 7.68
CA THR A 215 -13.13 -1.02 8.81
C THR A 215 -12.45 -1.40 10.13
N ASP A 216 -11.53 -2.37 10.09
CA ASP A 216 -10.76 -2.81 11.26
C ASP A 216 -9.89 -1.68 11.83
N LEU A 217 -9.24 -0.91 10.95
CA LEU A 217 -8.45 0.25 11.36
C LEU A 217 -9.33 1.35 11.98
N VAL A 218 -10.49 1.62 11.36
CA VAL A 218 -11.45 2.60 11.92
C VAL A 218 -11.93 2.15 13.29
N ALA A 219 -12.28 0.87 13.45
CA ALA A 219 -12.69 0.29 14.72
C ALA A 219 -11.61 0.42 15.79
N PHE A 220 -10.37 0.09 15.45
CA PHE A 220 -9.21 0.23 16.33
C PHE A 220 -9.04 1.66 16.86
N LEU A 221 -9.12 2.65 15.96
CA LEU A 221 -8.98 4.05 16.34
C LEU A 221 -10.15 4.53 17.20
N LEU A 222 -11.38 4.10 16.90
CA LEU A 222 -12.57 4.49 17.65
C LEU A 222 -12.65 3.86 19.04
N ASN A 223 -12.04 2.68 19.24
CA ASN A 223 -11.94 2.05 20.56
C ASN A 223 -11.11 2.88 21.57
N HIS A 224 -10.24 3.76 21.07
CA HIS A 224 -9.37 4.62 21.88
C HIS A 224 -9.75 6.10 21.76
N SER A 225 -11.01 6.40 21.44
CA SER A 225 -11.40 7.71 20.91
C SER A 225 -12.24 8.59 21.83
N THR A 226 -12.44 9.83 21.40
CA THR A 226 -13.34 10.82 22.00
C THR A 226 -14.57 11.02 21.12
N HIS A 227 -15.66 11.60 21.65
CA HIS A 227 -16.87 11.92 20.88
C HIS A 227 -16.60 12.68 19.56
N GLY A 228 -15.56 13.52 19.52
CA GLY A 228 -15.18 14.25 18.31
C GLY A 228 -14.64 13.35 17.18
N MET A 229 -13.97 12.26 17.51
CA MET A 229 -13.51 11.28 16.51
C MET A 229 -14.65 10.46 15.93
N ILE A 230 -15.65 10.11 16.75
CA ILE A 230 -16.85 9.40 16.28
C ILE A 230 -17.62 10.30 15.30
N ALA A 231 -17.86 11.57 15.66
CA ALA A 231 -18.53 12.53 14.78
C ALA A 231 -17.81 12.66 13.43
N GLU A 232 -16.48 12.82 13.45
CA GLU A 232 -15.66 12.91 12.25
C GLU A 232 -15.70 11.61 11.42
N ALA A 233 -15.77 10.43 12.06
CA ALA A 233 -15.90 9.16 11.34
C ALA A 233 -17.21 9.10 10.53
N PHE A 234 -18.34 9.50 11.13
CA PHE A 234 -19.62 9.58 10.43
C PHE A 234 -19.59 10.60 9.29
N GLU A 235 -19.02 11.79 9.54
CA GLU A 235 -18.87 12.82 8.52
C GLU A 235 -18.03 12.32 7.34
N GLN A 236 -16.83 11.78 7.60
CA GLN A 236 -15.92 11.31 6.56
C GLN A 236 -16.48 10.10 5.80
N ALA A 237 -17.07 9.12 6.49
CA ALA A 237 -17.66 7.95 5.83
C ALA A 237 -18.81 8.36 4.90
N THR A 238 -19.59 9.38 5.31
CA THR A 238 -20.64 9.94 4.47
C THR A 238 -20.07 10.74 3.30
N ILE A 239 -19.12 11.65 3.53
CA ILE A 239 -18.48 12.42 2.45
C ILE A 239 -17.94 11.49 1.36
N GLN A 240 -17.36 10.36 1.76
CA GLN A 240 -16.78 9.36 0.87
C GLN A 240 -17.78 8.33 0.34
N ASN A 241 -19.07 8.45 0.70
CA ASN A 241 -20.15 7.55 0.31
C ASN A 241 -19.87 6.05 0.63
N GLN A 242 -19.24 5.78 1.77
CA GLN A 242 -18.92 4.44 2.22
C GLN A 242 -20.07 3.82 3.01
N LEU A 243 -21.11 3.36 2.30
CA LEU A 243 -22.33 2.84 2.92
C LEU A 243 -22.07 1.68 3.91
N ALA A 244 -21.19 0.74 3.57
CA ALA A 244 -20.86 -0.39 4.44
C ALA A 244 -20.23 0.06 5.77
N LEU A 245 -19.30 1.01 5.72
CA LEU A 245 -18.70 1.58 6.93
C LEU A 245 -19.74 2.36 7.75
N LEU A 246 -20.62 3.12 7.10
CA LEU A 246 -21.72 3.82 7.78
C LEU A 246 -22.69 2.86 8.46
N GLN A 247 -23.02 1.72 7.85
CA GLN A 247 -23.86 0.69 8.46
C GLN A 247 -23.20 0.13 9.73
N TRP A 248 -21.90 -0.17 9.66
CA TRP A 248 -21.13 -0.60 10.83
C TRP A 248 -21.08 0.50 11.92
N LEU A 249 -20.87 1.76 11.55
CA LEU A 249 -20.88 2.88 12.49
C LEU A 249 -22.25 3.06 13.17
N CYS A 250 -23.34 2.97 12.42
CA CYS A 250 -24.70 3.13 12.97
C CYS A 250 -25.08 2.01 13.95
N THR A 251 -24.64 0.77 13.67
CA THR A 251 -24.89 -0.38 14.55
C THR A 251 -24.02 -0.35 15.80
N THR A 252 -22.79 0.17 15.70
CA THR A 252 -21.86 0.27 16.82
C THR A 252 -22.15 1.48 17.72
N TYR A 253 -22.47 2.62 17.11
CA TYR A 253 -22.71 3.90 17.80
C TYR A 253 -24.17 4.34 17.59
N ASN A 254 -25.03 3.91 18.49
CA ASN A 254 -26.47 4.19 18.48
C ASN A 254 -26.79 5.59 19.06
N GLU A 255 -26.25 6.63 18.43
CA GLU A 255 -26.49 8.02 18.83
C GLU A 255 -27.15 8.82 17.68
N PRO A 256 -28.40 9.29 17.85
CA PRO A 256 -29.12 10.04 16.81
C PRO A 256 -28.43 11.32 16.32
N LEU A 257 -27.56 11.91 17.14
CA LEU A 257 -26.77 13.09 16.78
C LEU A 257 -25.89 12.79 15.56
N TYR A 258 -25.14 11.69 15.60
CA TYR A 258 -24.22 11.31 14.52
C TYR A 258 -24.98 10.92 13.25
N TRP A 259 -26.11 10.24 13.40
CA TRP A 259 -26.99 9.91 12.28
C TRP A 259 -27.53 11.15 11.58
N ARG A 260 -27.89 12.18 12.34
CA ARG A 260 -28.35 13.46 11.77
C ARG A 260 -27.25 14.18 11.00
N ILE A 261 -26.02 14.16 11.51
CA ILE A 261 -24.84 14.72 10.81
C ILE A 261 -24.65 14.00 9.46
N ALA A 262 -24.62 12.67 9.48
CA ALA A 262 -24.50 11.86 8.28
C ALA A 262 -25.64 12.11 7.29
N LEU A 263 -26.91 12.10 7.74
CA LEU A 263 -28.05 12.35 6.87
C LEU A 263 -27.99 13.73 6.20
N ASN A 264 -27.61 14.78 6.93
CA ASN A 264 -27.49 16.13 6.37
C ASN A 264 -26.44 16.19 5.25
N ILE A 265 -25.30 15.52 5.43
CA ILE A 265 -24.24 15.43 4.42
C ILE A 265 -24.73 14.60 3.22
N ALA A 266 -25.37 13.46 3.45
CA ALA A 266 -25.91 12.61 2.40
C ALA A 266 -26.94 13.35 1.54
N VAL A 267 -27.82 14.14 2.16
CA VAL A 267 -28.78 15.03 1.49
C VAL A 267 -28.08 16.11 0.67
N ALA A 268 -27.04 16.73 1.23
CA ALA A 268 -26.29 17.77 0.54
C ALA A 268 -25.61 17.22 -0.73
N ASN A 269 -25.14 15.98 -0.68
CA ASN A 269 -24.42 15.28 -1.74
C ASN A 269 -25.29 14.38 -2.64
N LEU A 270 -26.61 14.31 -2.40
CA LEU A 270 -27.56 13.47 -3.14
C LEU A 270 -27.22 11.97 -3.12
N GLN A 271 -26.76 11.48 -1.97
CA GLN A 271 -26.39 10.07 -1.77
C GLN A 271 -27.65 9.23 -1.49
N HIS A 272 -28.31 8.79 -2.56
CA HIS A 272 -29.61 8.11 -2.48
C HIS A 272 -29.59 6.85 -1.61
N ASP A 273 -28.56 6.01 -1.72
CA ASP A 273 -28.47 4.76 -0.97
C ASP A 273 -28.33 5.00 0.53
N VAL A 274 -27.53 5.99 0.91
CA VAL A 274 -27.34 6.40 2.31
C VAL A 274 -28.66 6.98 2.87
N ILE A 275 -29.31 7.88 2.12
CA ILE A 275 -30.61 8.45 2.51
C ILE A 275 -31.68 7.35 2.67
N ALA A 276 -31.74 6.40 1.73
CA ALA A 276 -32.67 5.28 1.78
C ALA A 276 -32.39 4.39 3.00
N TYR A 277 -31.12 4.10 3.29
CA TYR A 277 -30.73 3.35 4.48
C TYR A 277 -31.17 4.05 5.78
N PHE A 278 -30.94 5.36 5.93
CA PHE A 278 -31.39 6.11 7.10
C PHE A 278 -32.92 6.13 7.24
N ALA A 279 -33.66 6.26 6.14
CA ALA A 279 -35.12 6.28 6.17
C ALA A 279 -35.73 4.90 6.49
N THR A 280 -35.17 3.81 5.96
CA THR A 280 -35.72 2.46 6.08
C THR A 280 -35.28 1.75 7.37
N THR A 281 -34.00 1.83 7.70
CA THR A 281 -33.42 1.08 8.83
C THR A 281 -33.50 1.86 10.14
N LEU A 282 -33.31 3.18 10.09
CA LEU A 282 -33.21 4.03 11.29
C LEU A 282 -34.45 4.93 11.49
N GLY A 283 -35.45 4.84 10.60
CA GLY A 283 -36.68 5.63 10.68
C GLY A 283 -36.47 7.15 10.56
N LEU A 284 -35.30 7.58 10.08
CA LEU A 284 -34.92 8.98 9.96
C LEU A 284 -35.36 9.53 8.60
N HIS A 285 -36.61 9.98 8.54
CA HIS A 285 -37.16 10.59 7.34
C HIS A 285 -36.67 12.03 7.14
N LEU A 286 -36.52 12.41 5.87
CA LEU A 286 -36.27 13.78 5.47
C LEU A 286 -37.47 14.67 5.81
N THR A 287 -37.20 15.92 6.16
CA THR A 287 -38.25 16.92 6.23
C THR A 287 -38.82 17.18 4.83
N PRO A 288 -40.09 17.61 4.69
CA PRO A 288 -40.68 17.91 3.38
C PRO A 288 -39.87 18.94 2.57
N THR A 289 -39.23 19.88 3.25
CA THR A 289 -38.35 20.90 2.64
C THR A 289 -37.06 20.29 2.09
N GLU A 290 -36.41 19.39 2.84
CA GLU A 290 -35.22 18.66 2.38
C GLU A 290 -35.54 17.73 1.21
N ALA A 291 -36.63 16.98 1.28
CA ALA A 291 -37.07 16.11 0.19
C ALA A 291 -37.33 16.91 -1.10
N THR A 292 -38.00 18.06 -0.98
CA THR A 292 -38.23 18.98 -2.11
C THR A 292 -36.90 19.52 -2.67
N ARG A 293 -35.94 19.84 -1.80
CA ARG A 293 -34.61 20.34 -2.20
C ARG A 293 -33.81 19.28 -2.96
N VAL A 294 -33.83 18.03 -2.48
CA VAL A 294 -33.19 16.88 -3.13
C VAL A 294 -33.80 16.66 -4.51
N GLN A 295 -35.13 16.61 -4.62
CA GLN A 295 -35.84 16.40 -5.87
C GLN A 295 -35.52 17.48 -6.92
N ARG A 296 -35.52 18.76 -6.52
CA ARG A 296 -35.16 19.87 -7.41
C ARG A 296 -33.71 19.79 -7.89
N ARG A 297 -32.77 19.39 -7.03
CA ARG A 297 -31.37 19.21 -7.42
C ARG A 297 -31.18 18.01 -8.35
N HIS A 298 -31.85 16.90 -8.10
CA HIS A 298 -31.84 15.72 -8.98
C HIS A 298 -32.28 16.08 -10.41
N GLN A 299 -33.45 16.70 -10.54
CA GLN A 299 -33.99 17.15 -11.84
C GLN A 299 -33.03 18.12 -12.57
N ARG A 300 -32.36 19.01 -11.83
CA ARG A 300 -31.38 19.93 -12.40
C ARG A 300 -30.13 19.20 -12.93
N ASN A 301 -29.63 18.21 -12.19
CA ASN A 301 -28.47 17.43 -12.59
C ASN A 301 -28.79 16.59 -13.83
N GLU A 302 -29.94 15.89 -13.84
CA GLU A 302 -30.40 15.13 -15.01
C GLU A 302 -30.55 16.00 -16.25
N ALA A 303 -31.17 17.17 -16.12
CA ALA A 303 -31.30 18.12 -17.23
C ALA A 303 -29.93 18.59 -17.75
N THR A 304 -28.96 18.76 -16.85
CA THR A 304 -27.59 19.17 -17.20
C THR A 304 -26.84 18.05 -17.94
N ASP A 305 -26.96 16.81 -17.47
CA ASP A 305 -26.32 15.65 -18.10
C ASP A 305 -26.94 15.32 -19.46
N GLN A 306 -28.27 15.42 -19.60
CA GLN A 306 -28.93 15.32 -20.90
C GLN A 306 -28.45 16.40 -21.88
N ARG A 307 -28.26 17.64 -21.43
CA ARG A 307 -27.69 18.72 -22.25
C ARG A 307 -26.23 18.43 -22.65
N ARG A 308 -25.41 17.90 -21.74
CA ARG A 308 -24.03 17.49 -22.03
C ARG A 308 -23.97 16.35 -23.03
N LYS A 309 -24.85 15.35 -22.90
CA LYS A 309 -24.97 14.22 -23.83
C LYS A 309 -25.35 14.71 -25.24
N ARG A 310 -26.40 15.54 -25.35
CA ARG A 310 -26.80 16.17 -26.63
C ARG A 310 -25.68 16.98 -27.29
N LYS A 311 -24.83 17.67 -26.51
CA LYS A 311 -23.66 18.40 -27.05
C LYS A 311 -22.53 17.49 -27.53
N ARG A 312 -22.35 16.31 -26.92
CA ARG A 312 -21.36 15.31 -27.38
C ARG A 312 -21.83 14.60 -28.64
N ASP A 313 -23.13 14.35 -28.75
CA ASP A 313 -23.74 13.63 -29.86
C ASP A 313 -24.08 14.53 -31.06
N ALA A 314 -23.84 15.85 -30.94
CA ALA A 314 -24.04 16.78 -32.04
C ALA A 314 -22.94 16.60 -33.10
N PRO A 315 -23.28 16.40 -34.39
CA PRO A 315 -22.27 16.24 -35.44
C PRO A 315 -21.42 17.51 -35.56
N THR A 316 -20.09 17.36 -35.53
CA THR A 316 -19.17 18.44 -35.92
C THR A 316 -19.46 18.82 -37.36
N SER A 317 -19.99 20.02 -37.57
CA SER A 317 -20.18 20.59 -38.90
C SER A 317 -18.87 20.47 -39.70
N PRO A 318 -18.91 20.03 -40.97
CA PRO A 318 -17.75 20.15 -41.84
C PRO A 318 -17.34 21.63 -41.85
N ARG A 319 -16.05 21.89 -41.69
CA ARG A 319 -15.48 23.20 -42.01
C ARG A 319 -15.43 23.28 -43.53
N ASP A 320 -16.31 24.09 -44.10
CA ASP A 320 -16.20 24.55 -45.49
C ASP A 320 -15.00 25.51 -45.64
#